data_AF-A0A2H9PP53-F1
#
_entry.id   AF-A0A2H9PP53-F1
#
_cell.length_a   1.000
_cell.length_b   1.000
_cell.length_c   1.000
_cell.angle_alpha   90.00
_cell.angle_beta   90.00
_cell.angle_gamma   90.00
#
_symmetry.space_group_name_H-M   'P 1'
#
loop_
_entity.id
_entity.type
_entity.pdbx_description
1 polymer ?
#
loop_
_entity_poly.entity_id
_entity_poly.type
_entity_poly.pdbx_seq_one_letter_code
_entity_poly.pdbx_strand_id
1 'polypeptide(L)'
;MMEGHHLKTEVLAASIRNARQLREAALAGSHIATVPFDVLMAATDHAKTREGMRKFTADIVPEYAALLRPTVRGGAADPKKGPVVSGARARRSLCASP
;
A
#
# COMPACT_ATOMS: atom_id res chain seq x y z
N MET A 1 -14.73 16.86 27.40
CA MET A 1 -16.05 16.64 28.06
C MET A 1 -16.14 15.23 28.64
N MET A 2 -15.98 14.17 27.83
CA MET A 2 -16.14 12.77 28.30
C MET A 2 -15.16 12.36 29.42
N GLU A 3 -13.89 12.78 29.35
CA GLU A 3 -12.87 12.44 30.36
C GLU A 3 -13.13 13.03 31.76
N GLY A 4 -13.84 14.17 31.84
CA GLY A 4 -14.16 14.81 33.12
C GLY A 4 -15.37 14.23 33.84
N HIS A 5 -16.15 13.36 33.19
CA HIS A 5 -17.43 12.84 33.71
C HIS A 5 -17.43 11.31 33.94
N HIS A 6 -16.26 10.65 33.87
CA HIS A 6 -16.08 9.21 34.13
C HIS A 6 -17.08 8.30 33.36
N LEU A 7 -17.46 8.69 32.15
CA LEU A 7 -18.32 7.89 31.30
C LEU A 7 -17.49 6.79 30.64
N LYS A 8 -17.89 5.52 30.79
CA LYS A 8 -17.23 4.36 30.13
C LYS A 8 -17.45 4.31 28.60
N THR A 9 -18.06 5.34 28.03
CA THR A 9 -18.47 5.37 26.63
C THR A 9 -17.31 5.78 25.74
N GLU A 10 -17.05 4.98 24.71
CA GLU A 10 -16.01 5.25 23.72
C GLU A 10 -16.50 6.24 22.65
N VAL A 11 -15.62 7.12 22.20
CA VAL A 11 -15.93 8.10 21.15
C VAL A 11 -15.75 7.44 19.78
N LEU A 12 -16.85 7.38 19.03
CA LEU A 12 -16.91 6.89 17.65
C LEU A 12 -16.99 8.06 16.67
N ALA A 13 -15.88 8.40 16.02
CA ALA A 13 -15.86 9.38 14.93
C ALA A 13 -16.42 8.77 13.64
N ALA A 14 -17.52 9.30 13.14
CA ALA A 14 -18.19 8.87 11.92
C ALA A 14 -18.25 10.00 10.87
N SER A 15 -18.59 9.63 9.62
CA SER A 15 -18.69 10.57 8.49
C SER A 15 -17.37 11.25 8.10
N ILE A 16 -16.26 10.53 8.19
CA ILE A 16 -14.95 10.98 7.72
C ILE A 16 -14.87 10.78 6.20
N ARG A 17 -14.70 11.87 5.45
CA ARG A 17 -14.63 11.87 3.98
C ARG A 17 -13.25 12.18 3.42
N ASN A 18 -12.36 12.74 4.24
CA ASN A 18 -11.03 13.19 3.83
C ASN A 18 -9.97 12.73 4.85
N ALA A 19 -8.73 12.50 4.39
CA ALA A 19 -7.61 12.12 5.26
C ALA A 19 -7.30 13.20 6.32
N ARG A 20 -7.60 14.48 6.02
CA ARG A 20 -7.48 15.58 6.99
C ARG A 20 -8.41 15.40 8.20
N GLN A 21 -9.68 15.05 7.95
CA GLN A 21 -10.67 14.82 9.00
C GLN A 21 -10.28 13.62 9.86
N LEU A 22 -9.68 12.59 9.25
CA LEU A 22 -9.14 11.44 9.98
C LEU A 22 -8.04 11.86 10.96
N ARG A 23 -7.10 12.71 10.51
CA ARG A 23 -6.05 13.25 11.37
C ARG A 23 -6.63 14.11 12.51
N GLU A 24 -7.62 14.94 12.21
CA GLU A 24 -8.28 15.79 13.22
C GLU A 24 -9.04 14.96 14.26
N ALA A 25 -9.74 13.91 13.83
CA ALA A 25 -10.42 12.98 14.74
C ALA A 25 -9.43 12.25 15.66
N ALA A 26 -8.27 11.84 15.13
CA ALA A 26 -7.21 11.23 15.94
C ALA A 26 -6.60 12.23 16.95
N LEU A 27 -6.35 13.47 16.53
CA LEU A 27 -5.83 14.53 17.41
C LEU A 27 -6.82 14.94 18.50
N ALA A 28 -8.12 14.87 18.20
CA ALA A 28 -9.18 15.13 19.16
C ALA A 28 -9.37 14.01 20.21
N GLY A 29 -8.66 12.89 20.09
CA GLY A 29 -8.77 11.76 21.02
C GLY A 29 -9.98 10.86 20.75
N SER A 30 -10.42 10.74 19.49
CA SER A 30 -11.42 9.73 19.14
C SER A 30 -10.85 8.34 19.36
N HIS A 31 -11.62 7.48 20.03
CA HIS A 31 -11.18 6.12 20.38
C HIS A 31 -11.31 5.20 19.18
N ILE A 32 -12.41 5.34 18.44
CA ILE A 32 -12.71 4.57 17.24
C ILE A 32 -13.11 5.55 16.13
N ALA A 33 -12.73 5.24 14.88
CA ALA A 33 -13.11 6.01 13.72
C ALA A 33 -13.60 5.08 12.60
N THR A 34 -14.75 5.42 11.99
CA THR A 34 -15.25 4.72 10.81
C THR A 34 -14.81 5.47 9.56
N VAL A 35 -14.07 4.78 8.69
CA VAL A 35 -13.40 5.39 7.54
C VAL A 35 -13.66 4.55 6.29
N PRO A 36 -14.03 5.15 5.16
CA PRO A 36 -14.12 4.42 3.90
C PRO A 36 -12.72 3.98 3.43
N PHE A 37 -12.67 2.88 2.69
CA PHE A 37 -11.41 2.27 2.25
C PHE A 37 -10.51 3.24 1.47
N ASP A 38 -11.09 4.04 0.58
CA ASP A 38 -10.35 4.99 -0.25
C ASP A 38 -9.60 6.04 0.57
N VAL A 39 -10.22 6.53 1.66
CA VAL A 39 -9.62 7.53 2.55
C VAL A 39 -8.50 6.91 3.38
N LEU A 40 -8.63 5.64 3.79
CA LEU A 40 -7.58 4.91 4.49
C LEU A 40 -6.34 4.70 3.59
N MET A 41 -6.56 4.33 2.33
CA MET A 41 -5.49 4.21 1.34
C MET A 41 -4.81 5.57 1.09
N ALA A 42 -5.59 6.63 0.92
CA ALA A 42 -5.05 7.98 0.74
C ALA A 42 -4.27 8.49 1.96
N ALA A 43 -4.64 8.08 3.18
CA ALA A 43 -3.94 8.48 4.41
C ALA A 43 -2.55 7.84 4.55
N THR A 44 -2.30 6.70 3.90
CA THR A 44 -1.04 5.96 3.99
C THR A 44 -0.09 6.22 2.82
N ASP A 45 -0.58 6.77 1.70
CA ASP A 45 0.26 7.12 0.55
C ASP A 45 0.89 8.52 0.71
N HIS A 46 2.22 8.58 0.74
CA HIS A 46 2.96 9.83 0.81
C HIS A 46 4.09 9.86 -0.22
N ALA A 47 4.20 10.98 -0.94
CA ALA A 47 5.14 11.14 -2.04
C ALA A 47 6.60 10.92 -1.62
N LYS A 48 7.02 11.45 -0.46
CA LYS A 48 8.40 11.26 0.03
C LYS A 48 8.68 9.85 0.49
N THR A 49 7.67 9.12 0.97
CA THR A 49 7.83 7.71 1.32
C THR A 49 8.11 6.89 0.07
N ARG A 50 7.36 7.14 -1.01
CA ARG A 50 7.59 6.50 -2.31
C ARG A 50 8.95 6.86 -2.91
N GLU A 51 9.33 8.13 -2.83
CA GLU A 51 10.66 8.59 -3.26
C GLU A 51 11.77 7.93 -2.45
N GLY A 52 11.62 7.89 -1.12
CA GLY A 52 12.54 7.24 -0.20
C GLY A 52 12.72 5.77 -0.54
N MET A 53 11.62 5.02 -0.70
CA MET A 53 11.68 3.61 -1.11
C MET A 53 12.45 3.43 -2.41
N ARG A 54 12.26 4.29 -3.41
CA ARG A 54 13.01 4.21 -4.68
C ARG A 54 14.51 4.44 -4.49
N LYS A 55 14.89 5.42 -3.67
CA LYS A 55 16.30 5.71 -3.35
C LYS A 55 16.92 4.56 -2.57
N PHE A 56 16.24 4.08 -1.52
CA PHE A 56 16.71 2.94 -0.73
C PHE A 56 16.93 1.69 -1.58
N THR A 57 16.04 1.40 -2.53
CA THR A 57 16.23 0.28 -3.45
C THR A 57 17.36 0.51 -4.46
N ALA A 58 17.66 1.76 -4.83
CA ALA A 58 18.76 2.08 -5.74
C ALA A 58 20.14 2.03 -5.05
N ASP A 59 20.17 2.32 -3.75
CA ASP A 59 21.40 2.34 -2.94
C ASP A 59 21.87 0.93 -2.52
N ILE A 60 21.14 -0.14 -2.89
CA ILE A 60 21.54 -1.50 -2.56
C ILE A 60 22.84 -1.89 -3.28
N VAL A 61 23.75 -2.49 -2.53
CA VAL A 61 25.00 -3.06 -3.06
C VAL A 61 24.67 -4.18 -4.06
N PRO A 62 25.21 -4.15 -5.29
CA PRO A 62 24.79 -5.01 -6.39
C PRO A 62 24.97 -6.51 -6.12
N GLU A 63 25.93 -6.86 -5.26
CA GLU A 63 26.18 -8.22 -4.80
C GLU A 63 24.97 -8.80 -4.02
N TYR A 64 24.29 -7.99 -3.18
CA TYR A 64 23.11 -8.44 -2.44
C TYR A 64 21.85 -8.47 -3.31
N ALA A 65 21.76 -7.60 -4.32
CA ALA A 65 20.67 -7.64 -5.29
C ALA A 65 20.62 -8.99 -6.03
N ALA A 66 21.78 -9.65 -6.21
CA ALA A 66 21.83 -10.95 -6.85
C ALA A 66 21.15 -12.07 -6.04
N LEU A 67 21.20 -11.98 -4.71
CA LEU A 67 20.65 -12.95 -3.76
C LEU A 67 19.16 -12.75 -3.50
N LEU A 68 18.70 -11.50 -3.54
CA LEU A 68 17.30 -11.12 -3.31
C LEU A 68 16.39 -11.41 -4.50
N ARG A 69 16.93 -11.81 -5.65
CA ARG A 69 16.13 -12.26 -6.79
C ARG A 69 15.49 -13.60 -6.44
N PRO A 70 14.16 -13.67 -6.20
CA PRO A 70 13.53 -14.98 -6.14
C PRO A 70 13.76 -15.63 -7.50
N THR A 71 14.32 -16.84 -7.51
CA THR A 71 14.43 -17.66 -8.71
C THR A 71 13.04 -18.02 -9.20
N VAL A 72 12.36 -17.07 -9.83
CA VAL A 72 11.20 -17.34 -10.66
C VAL A 72 11.75 -18.10 -11.85
N ARG A 73 11.37 -19.37 -11.98
CA ARG A 73 11.68 -20.18 -13.18
C ARG A 73 11.24 -19.40 -14.41
N GLY A 74 12.21 -18.85 -15.12
CA GLY A 74 12.04 -18.22 -16.42
C GLY A 74 12.38 -16.73 -16.44
N GLY A 75 13.58 -16.41 -16.94
CA GLY A 75 13.90 -15.11 -17.52
C GLY A 75 14.73 -14.19 -16.64
N ALA A 76 16.03 -14.12 -16.91
CA ALA A 76 16.87 -13.02 -16.45
C ALA A 76 16.35 -11.71 -17.07
N ALA A 77 15.91 -10.77 -16.23
CA ALA A 77 15.55 -9.42 -16.66
C ALA A 77 16.71 -8.46 -16.33
N ASP A 78 17.25 -7.83 -17.38
CA ASP A 78 18.36 -6.90 -17.34
C ASP A 78 18.10 -5.68 -16.44
N PRO A 79 19.14 -5.12 -15.78
CA PRO A 79 19.02 -4.03 -14.80
C PRO A 79 18.57 -2.66 -15.38
N LYS A 80 18.24 -2.57 -16.68
CA LYS A 80 17.90 -1.30 -17.35
C LYS A 80 16.49 -1.21 -17.94
N LYS A 81 15.60 -2.18 -17.72
CA LYS A 81 14.18 -2.04 -18.05
C LYS A 81 13.33 -2.14 -16.79
N GLY A 82 12.66 -1.03 -16.43
CA GLY A 82 11.57 -1.05 -15.45
C GLY A 82 10.49 -2.06 -15.86
N PRO A 83 9.58 -2.43 -14.93
CA PRO A 83 8.67 -3.55 -15.14
C PRO A 83 7.82 -3.30 -16.39
N VAL A 84 8.16 -3.98 -17.48
CA VAL A 84 7.29 -4.08 -18.65
C VAL A 84 6.15 -4.99 -18.25
N VAL A 85 5.03 -4.38 -17.86
CA VAL A 85 3.75 -5.05 -17.72
C VAL A 85 3.23 -5.33 -19.13
N SER A 86 3.89 -6.23 -19.87
CA SER A 86 3.37 -6.68 -21.16
C SER A 86 2.30 -7.73 -20.89
N GLY A 87 1.05 -7.29 -20.96
CA GLY A 87 -0.10 -8.16 -21.05
C GLY A 87 0.04 -9.09 -22.25
N ALA A 88 0.55 -10.30 -22.02
CA ALA A 88 0.50 -11.38 -22.99
C ALA A 88 -0.64 -12.31 -22.58
N ARG A 89 -1.82 -12.08 -23.16
CA ARG A 89 -2.87 -13.10 -23.28
C ARG A 89 -2.26 -14.29 -24.02
N ALA A 90 -1.71 -15.24 -23.28
CA ALA A 90 -1.30 -16.52 -23.82
C ALA A 90 -2.58 -17.29 -24.17
N ARG A 91 -2.88 -17.32 -25.47
CA ARG A 91 -3.82 -18.26 -26.09
C ARG A 91 -3.49 -19.65 -25.58
N ARG A 92 -4.36 -20.26 -24.79
CA ARG A 92 -4.37 -21.71 -24.58
C ARG A 92 -5.52 -22.28 -25.40
N SER A 93 -5.14 -22.78 -26.56
CA SER A 93 -5.78 -23.93 -27.18
C SER A 93 -5.99 -25.01 -26.12
N LEU A 94 -7.24 -25.39 -25.85
CA LEU A 94 -7.63 -26.63 -25.21
C LEU A 94 -9.15 -26.73 -25.34
N CYS A 95 -9.58 -27.36 -26.43
CA CYS A 95 -10.73 -28.26 -26.51
C CYS A 95 -10.72 -28.82 -27.93
N ALA A 96 -9.95 -29.89 -28.08
CA ALA A 96 -10.10 -30.81 -29.18
C ALA A 96 -11.35 -31.67 -28.92
N SER A 97 -12.18 -31.79 -29.97
CA SER A 97 -13.04 -32.93 -30.32
C SER A 97 -14.36 -33.12 -29.56
N PRO A 98 -15.34 -33.85 -30.14
CA PRO A 98 -15.44 -34.39 -31.51
C PRO A 98 -16.23 -33.52 -32.49
#